data_AF-A0A9P6K1E2-F1
#
_entry.id   AF-A0A9P6K1E2-F1
#
_cell.length_a   1.000
_cell.length_b   1.000
_cell.length_c   1.000
_cell.angle_alpha   90.00
_cell.angle_beta   90.00
_cell.angle_gamma   90.00
#
_symmetry.space_group_name_H-M   'P 1'
#
loop_
_entity.id
_entity.type
_entity.pdbx_description
1 polymer ?
#
loop_
_entity_poly.entity_id
_entity_poly.type
_entity_poly.pdbx_seq_one_letter_code
_entity_poly.pdbx_strand_id
1 'polypeptide(L)'
;MATPRDKRLLVNGVTALGRHIEDLETEESRLLSIFQVPGTSGAYAFNATLMMQKERDMLTSIRLKICYTAIEHSKLNILLRQFDDYLGTTLNQGVWNTMLKRQVQLEFEEEAYVYNCYAPKVEKRLNLDNTRLVLSLITKFLEHDPYEYLLQN
;
A
#
# COMPACT_ATOMS: atom_id res chain seq x y z
N MET A 1 15.68 30.65 -5.62
CA MET A 1 16.00 29.61 -6.62
C MET A 1 16.70 28.48 -5.90
N ALA A 2 16.15 27.26 -5.89
CA ALA A 2 16.86 26.14 -5.25
C ALA A 2 18.01 25.65 -6.12
N THR A 3 19.01 25.06 -5.49
CA THR A 3 20.28 24.72 -6.12
C THR A 3 20.24 23.31 -6.76
N PRO A 4 21.11 22.99 -7.73
CA PRO A 4 21.26 21.63 -8.26
C PRO A 4 21.55 20.57 -7.18
N ARG A 5 22.10 20.99 -6.04
CA ARG A 5 22.32 20.13 -4.87
C ARG A 5 21.01 19.75 -4.19
N ASP A 6 20.06 20.68 -4.08
CA ASP A 6 18.76 20.44 -3.44
C ASP A 6 17.92 19.46 -4.26
N LYS A 7 17.91 19.61 -5.59
CA LYS A 7 17.27 18.65 -6.50
C LYS A 7 17.86 17.24 -6.34
N ARG A 8 19.18 17.12 -6.24
CA ARG A 8 19.85 15.81 -6.07
C ARG A 8 19.48 15.14 -4.74
N LEU A 9 19.41 15.92 -3.66
CA LEU A 9 19.00 15.40 -2.34
C LEU A 9 17.55 14.89 -2.37
N LEU A 10 16.65 15.62 -3.04
CA LEU A 10 15.26 15.19 -3.23
C LEU A 10 15.17 13.88 -4.02
N VAL A 11 15.85 13.77 -5.16
CA VAL A 11 15.86 12.54 -5.97
C VAL A 11 16.38 11.35 -5.17
N ASN A 12 17.46 11.53 -4.41
CA ASN A 12 17.99 10.47 -3.55
C ASN A 12 17.00 10.08 -2.45
N GLY A 13 16.32 11.04 -1.82
CA GLY A 13 15.30 10.80 -0.82
C GLY A 13 14.11 10.02 -1.37
N VAL A 14 13.55 10.46 -2.50
CA VAL A 14 12.47 9.77 -3.23
C VAL A 14 12.88 8.33 -3.55
N THR A 15 14.07 8.15 -4.16
CA THR A 15 14.57 6.82 -4.55
C THR A 15 14.76 5.91 -3.33
N ALA A 16 15.28 6.44 -2.21
CA ALA A 16 15.49 5.67 -1.00
C ALA A 16 14.16 5.23 -0.37
N LEU A 17 13.15 6.11 -0.33
CA LEU A 17 11.82 5.77 0.17
C LEU A 17 11.12 4.75 -0.75
N GLY A 18 11.26 4.88 -2.07
CA GLY A 18 10.74 3.90 -3.03
C GLY A 18 11.31 2.50 -2.80
N ARG A 19 12.64 2.37 -2.66
CA ARG A 19 13.28 1.09 -2.30
C ARG A 19 12.83 0.55 -0.96
N HIS A 20 12.66 1.42 0.04
CA HIS A 20 12.16 0.99 1.34
C HIS A 20 10.74 0.41 1.26
N ILE A 21 9.88 0.97 0.40
CA ILE A 21 8.56 0.42 0.12
C ILE A 21 8.69 -0.97 -0.51
N GLU A 22 9.55 -1.15 -1.53
CA GLU A 22 9.79 -2.45 -2.17
C GLU A 22 10.26 -3.53 -1.18
N ASP A 23 11.15 -3.18 -0.25
CA ASP A 23 11.60 -4.08 0.82
C ASP A 23 10.44 -4.50 1.73
N LEU A 24 9.57 -3.55 2.11
CA LEU A 24 8.39 -3.81 2.92
C LEU A 24 7.34 -4.64 2.15
N GLU A 25 7.19 -4.45 0.84
CA GLU A 25 6.31 -5.23 -0.03
C GLU A 25 6.73 -6.69 -0.12
N THR A 26 8.04 -6.95 -0.09
CA THR A 26 8.57 -8.31 -0.04
C THR A 26 8.15 -9.02 1.25
N GLU A 27 8.22 -8.32 2.38
CA GLU A 27 7.77 -8.84 3.67
C GLU A 27 6.24 -8.96 3.76
N GLU A 28 5.49 -8.00 3.20
CA GLU A 28 4.03 -8.09 3.04
C GLU A 28 3.64 -9.35 2.26
N SER A 29 4.29 -9.59 1.13
CA SER A 29 4.05 -10.78 0.28
C SER A 29 4.34 -12.08 1.03
N ARG A 30 5.43 -12.12 1.80
CA ARG A 30 5.76 -13.26 2.66
C ARG A 30 4.66 -13.53 3.67
N LEU A 31 4.16 -12.51 4.37
CA LEU A 31 3.06 -12.66 5.33
C LEU A 31 1.75 -13.06 4.64
N LEU A 32 1.46 -12.50 3.47
CA LEU A 32 0.26 -12.82 2.71
C LEU A 32 0.18 -14.29 2.32
N SER A 33 1.31 -14.91 1.98
CA SER A 33 1.37 -16.33 1.66
C SER A 33 0.88 -17.24 2.79
N ILE A 34 0.98 -16.79 4.05
CA ILE A 34 0.48 -17.53 5.23
C ILE A 34 -1.05 -17.61 5.22
N PHE A 35 -1.71 -16.60 4.64
CA PHE A 35 -3.17 -16.50 4.59
C PHE A 35 -3.77 -17.07 3.29
N GLN A 36 -2.93 -17.57 2.38
CA GLN A 36 -3.37 -18.19 1.14
C GLN A 36 -3.70 -19.67 1.37
N VAL A 37 -4.95 -20.06 1.09
CA VAL A 37 -5.37 -21.46 1.05
C VAL A 37 -5.55 -21.91 -0.40
N PRO A 38 -5.14 -23.14 -0.76
CA PRO A 38 -5.44 -23.69 -2.08
C PRO A 38 -6.94 -23.67 -2.36
N GLY A 39 -7.33 -23.10 -3.50
CA GLY A 39 -8.71 -23.06 -4.00
C GLY A 39 -8.95 -24.03 -5.16
N THR A 40 -10.14 -23.98 -5.74
CA THR A 40 -10.45 -24.72 -6.98
C THR A 40 -9.78 -24.07 -8.18
N SER A 41 -9.42 -24.89 -9.19
CA SER A 41 -8.77 -24.46 -10.43
C SER A 41 -7.34 -23.88 -10.29
N GLY A 42 -6.63 -24.23 -9.22
CA GLY A 42 -5.22 -23.82 -9.03
C GLY A 42 -5.02 -22.37 -8.57
N ALA A 43 -6.10 -21.67 -8.21
CA ALA A 43 -6.04 -20.35 -7.60
C ALA A 43 -5.90 -20.45 -6.07
N TYR A 44 -5.30 -19.44 -5.44
CA TYR A 44 -5.27 -19.30 -3.99
C TYR A 44 -6.44 -18.43 -3.51
N ALA A 45 -7.15 -18.86 -2.47
CA ALA A 45 -8.19 -18.08 -1.79
C ALA A 45 -7.64 -17.47 -0.49
N PHE A 46 -8.17 -16.31 -0.11
CA PHE A 46 -7.82 -15.68 1.16
C PHE A 46 -8.54 -16.36 2.34
N ASN A 47 -7.78 -16.84 3.31
CA ASN A 47 -8.33 -17.51 4.46
C ASN A 47 -8.74 -16.52 5.57
N ALA A 48 -10.01 -16.13 5.52
CA ALA A 48 -10.63 -15.27 6.53
C ALA A 48 -10.91 -15.98 7.89
N THR A 49 -10.65 -17.29 8.03
CA THR A 49 -10.85 -18.03 9.30
C THR A 49 -9.59 -18.13 10.18
N LEU A 50 -8.43 -17.66 9.71
CA LEU A 50 -7.16 -17.81 10.44
C LEU A 50 -7.15 -17.03 11.76
N MET A 51 -7.04 -17.77 12.87
CA MET A 51 -6.89 -17.25 14.26
C MET A 51 -5.48 -16.77 14.60
N MET A 52 -4.61 -16.59 13.61
CA MET A 52 -3.20 -16.22 13.76
C MET A 52 -3.08 -14.70 14.00
N GLN A 53 -3.54 -14.25 15.16
CA GLN A 53 -3.64 -12.81 15.50
C GLN A 53 -2.28 -12.11 15.39
N LYS A 54 -1.20 -12.77 15.80
CA LYS A 54 0.16 -12.20 15.73
C LYS A 54 0.56 -11.87 14.28
N GLU A 55 0.34 -12.79 13.35
CA GLU A 55 0.68 -12.61 11.94
C GLU A 55 -0.23 -11.56 11.28
N ARG A 56 -1.50 -11.48 11.71
CA ARG A 56 -2.44 -10.43 11.28
C ARG A 56 -1.99 -9.05 11.76
N ASP A 57 -1.55 -8.94 13.00
CA ASP A 57 -1.02 -7.69 13.57
C ASP A 57 0.26 -7.28 12.86
N MET A 58 1.15 -8.24 12.55
CA MET A 58 2.35 -7.99 11.77
C MET A 58 2.03 -7.49 10.35
N LEU A 59 1.09 -8.15 9.65
CA LEU A 59 0.68 -7.75 8.31
C LEU A 59 0.08 -6.34 8.32
N THR A 60 -0.78 -6.05 9.30
CA THR A 60 -1.37 -4.72 9.48
C THR A 60 -0.28 -3.67 9.75
N SER A 61 0.67 -3.97 10.64
CA SER A 61 1.78 -3.07 10.96
C SER A 61 2.65 -2.74 9.75
N ILE A 62 2.99 -3.74 8.93
CA ILE A 62 3.78 -3.56 7.71
C ILE A 62 3.00 -2.73 6.68
N ARG A 63 1.72 -3.02 6.49
CA ARG A 63 0.85 -2.23 5.60
C ARG A 63 0.74 -0.77 6.02
N LEU A 64 0.61 -0.51 7.32
CA LEU A 64 0.62 0.86 7.84
C LEU A 64 1.95 1.55 7.56
N LYS A 65 3.10 0.88 7.78
CA LYS A 65 4.43 1.41 7.45
C LYS A 65 4.53 1.75 5.97
N ILE A 66 4.12 0.84 5.08
CA ILE A 66 4.09 1.07 3.63
C ILE A 66 3.28 2.31 3.29
N CYS A 67 2.06 2.45 3.85
CA CYS A 67 1.20 3.61 3.60
C CYS A 67 1.84 4.91 4.08
N TYR A 68 2.41 4.94 5.30
CA TYR A 68 3.08 6.13 5.81
C TYR A 68 4.33 6.49 5.00
N THR A 69 5.15 5.50 4.63
CA THR A 69 6.32 5.71 3.77
C THR A 69 5.91 6.22 2.38
N ALA A 70 4.81 5.70 1.82
CA ALA A 70 4.28 6.17 0.54
C ALA A 70 3.78 7.61 0.61
N ILE A 71 3.11 8.01 1.70
CA ILE A 71 2.72 9.40 1.93
C ILE A 71 3.94 10.32 1.96
N GLU A 72 5.01 9.95 2.68
CA GLU A 72 6.26 10.72 2.69
C GLU A 72 6.94 10.76 1.32
N HIS A 73 6.92 9.64 0.60
CA HIS A 73 7.41 9.54 -0.78
C HIS A 73 6.68 10.51 -1.72
N SER A 74 5.34 10.55 -1.66
CA SER A 74 4.53 11.46 -2.47
C SER A 74 4.79 12.93 -2.11
N LYS A 75 4.92 13.27 -0.81
CA LYS A 75 5.31 14.63 -0.40
C LYS A 75 6.64 15.07 -1.02
N LEU A 76 7.67 14.21 -1.01
CA LEU A 76 8.95 14.51 -1.65
C LEU A 76 8.82 14.63 -3.17
N ASN A 77 7.99 13.82 -3.81
CA ASN A 77 7.72 13.94 -5.25
C ASN A 77 7.01 15.24 -5.60
N ILE A 78 6.03 15.70 -4.81
CA ILE A 78 5.38 17.00 -4.99
C ILE A 78 6.41 18.14 -4.94
N LEU A 79 7.34 18.09 -3.99
CA LEU A 79 8.45 19.04 -3.93
C LEU A 79 9.37 18.91 -5.15
N LEU A 80 9.70 17.70 -5.59
CA LEU A 80 10.53 17.46 -6.77
C LEU A 80 9.90 18.03 -8.05
N ARG A 81 8.58 17.94 -8.20
CA ARG A 81 7.85 18.49 -9.36
C ARG A 81 7.96 20.00 -9.49
N GLN A 82 8.15 20.71 -8.37
CA GLN A 82 8.44 22.16 -8.40
C GLN A 82 9.78 22.48 -9.08
N PHE A 83 10.68 21.49 -9.19
CA PHE A 83 11.98 21.60 -9.88
C PHE A 83 12.00 20.92 -11.25
N ASP A 84 11.32 19.78 -11.37
CA ASP A 84 11.30 18.91 -12.55
C ASP A 84 10.03 18.07 -12.51
N ASP A 85 9.00 18.55 -13.19
CA ASP A 85 7.67 17.95 -13.18
C ASP A 85 7.67 16.52 -13.76
N TYR A 86 8.38 16.32 -14.87
CA TYR A 86 8.49 15.02 -15.51
C TYR A 86 9.17 13.99 -14.60
N LEU A 87 10.27 14.37 -13.95
CA LEU A 87 11.00 13.48 -13.06
C LEU A 87 10.21 13.14 -11.80
N GLY A 88 9.63 14.15 -11.13
CA GLY A 88 8.82 13.94 -9.92
C GLY A 88 7.50 13.19 -10.18
N THR A 89 7.01 13.24 -11.42
CA THR A 89 5.92 12.39 -11.88
C THR A 89 6.39 10.95 -12.04
N THR A 90 7.38 10.71 -12.91
CA THR A 90 7.84 9.37 -13.29
C THR A 90 8.27 8.54 -12.07
N LEU A 91 8.95 9.16 -11.10
CA LEU A 91 9.38 8.48 -9.89
C LEU A 91 8.22 8.11 -8.94
N ASN A 92 7.06 8.77 -9.03
CA ASN A 92 5.89 8.45 -8.20
C ASN A 92 5.06 7.28 -8.74
N GLN A 93 5.16 6.96 -10.04
CA GLN A 93 4.25 6.03 -10.71
C GLN A 93 4.27 4.61 -10.12
N GLY A 94 5.45 4.12 -9.75
CA GLY A 94 5.61 2.78 -9.18
C GLY A 94 4.87 2.63 -7.86
N VAL A 95 5.09 3.57 -6.93
CA VAL A 95 4.42 3.60 -5.61
C VAL A 95 2.91 3.76 -5.77
N TRP A 96 2.46 4.59 -6.71
CA TRP A 96 1.04 4.74 -6.99
C TRP A 96 0.41 3.41 -7.46
N ASN A 97 0.98 2.77 -8.48
CA ASN A 97 0.48 1.46 -8.94
C ASN A 97 0.46 0.41 -7.83
N THR A 98 1.43 0.44 -6.92
CA THR A 98 1.47 -0.40 -5.73
C THR A 98 0.29 -0.13 -4.79
N MET A 99 -0.06 1.13 -4.54
CA MET A 99 -1.19 1.47 -3.68
C MET A 99 -2.53 1.08 -4.31
N LEU A 100 -2.71 1.23 -5.63
CA LEU A 100 -3.88 0.70 -6.35
C LEU A 100 -4.06 -0.80 -6.14
N LYS A 101 -3.00 -1.58 -6.39
CA LYS A 101 -3.04 -3.03 -6.23
C LYS A 101 -3.42 -3.43 -4.80
N ARG A 102 -2.88 -2.71 -3.82
CA ARG A 102 -3.18 -2.95 -2.40
C ARG A 102 -4.61 -2.59 -2.03
N GLN A 103 -5.17 -1.51 -2.59
CA GLN A 103 -6.59 -1.19 -2.40
C GLN A 103 -7.48 -2.35 -2.84
N VAL A 104 -7.30 -2.81 -4.09
CA VAL A 104 -8.08 -3.91 -4.67
C VAL A 104 -7.96 -5.17 -3.81
N GLN A 105 -6.76 -5.47 -3.34
CA GLN A 105 -6.54 -6.61 -2.47
C GLN A 105 -7.28 -6.47 -1.13
N LEU A 106 -7.22 -5.30 -0.49
CA LEU A 106 -7.87 -5.07 0.81
C LEU A 106 -9.39 -5.05 0.70
N GLU A 107 -9.96 -4.56 -0.40
CA GLU A 107 -11.39 -4.65 -0.69
C GLU A 107 -11.82 -6.12 -0.77
N PHE A 108 -11.05 -6.96 -1.46
CA PHE A 108 -11.28 -8.40 -1.50
C PHE A 108 -11.17 -9.07 -0.11
N GLU A 109 -10.19 -8.68 0.70
CA GLU A 109 -10.05 -9.17 2.07
C GLU A 109 -11.23 -8.73 2.96
N GLU A 110 -11.70 -7.48 2.82
CA GLU A 110 -12.85 -6.93 3.53
C GLU A 110 -14.11 -7.76 3.26
N GLU A 111 -14.41 -8.02 1.98
CA GLU A 111 -15.53 -8.86 1.57
C GLU A 111 -15.43 -10.27 2.16
N ALA A 112 -14.24 -10.88 2.09
CA ALA A 112 -14.02 -12.21 2.65
C ALA A 112 -14.33 -12.26 4.16
N TYR A 113 -13.97 -11.23 4.93
CA TYR A 113 -14.34 -11.16 6.35
C TYR A 113 -15.84 -10.94 6.58
N VAL A 114 -16.50 -10.12 5.74
CA VAL A 114 -17.95 -9.87 5.87
C VAL A 114 -18.73 -11.17 5.69
N TYR A 115 -18.43 -11.93 4.63
CA TYR A 115 -19.17 -13.13 4.23
C TYR A 115 -18.76 -14.42 4.97
N ASN A 116 -17.68 -14.41 5.74
CA ASN A 116 -17.26 -15.59 6.47
C ASN A 116 -18.17 -15.87 7.69
N CYS A 117 -18.84 -17.03 7.66
CA CYS A 117 -19.73 -17.51 8.73
C CYS A 117 -19.04 -18.41 9.77
N TYR A 118 -17.79 -18.82 9.53
CA TYR A 118 -17.04 -19.76 10.37
C TYR A 118 -15.97 -19.09 11.27
N ALA A 119 -15.62 -17.82 11.02
CA ALA A 119 -14.70 -17.07 11.86
C ALA A 119 -15.39 -16.53 13.14
N PRO A 120 -14.71 -16.49 14.30
CA PRO A 120 -15.27 -15.85 15.49
C PRO A 120 -15.63 -14.39 15.25
N LYS A 121 -16.78 -13.96 15.78
CA LYS A 121 -17.32 -12.60 15.58
C LYS A 121 -16.37 -11.49 16.04
N VAL A 122 -15.63 -11.72 17.14
CA VAL A 122 -14.68 -10.72 17.70
C VAL A 122 -13.49 -10.52 16.77
N GLU A 123 -12.85 -11.61 16.33
CA GLU A 123 -11.72 -11.58 15.41
C GLU A 123 -12.10 -10.98 14.07
N LYS A 124 -13.26 -11.38 13.54
CA LYS A 124 -13.82 -10.85 12.30
C LYS A 124 -13.96 -9.32 12.34
N ARG A 125 -14.49 -8.78 13.43
CA ARG A 125 -14.63 -7.32 13.61
C ARG A 125 -13.28 -6.63 13.67
N LEU A 126 -12.34 -7.15 14.44
CA LEU A 126 -11.00 -6.59 14.56
C LEU A 126 -10.27 -6.55 13.21
N ASN A 127 -10.32 -7.65 12.46
CA ASN A 127 -9.70 -7.74 11.14
C ASN A 127 -10.36 -6.81 10.12
N LEU A 128 -11.69 -6.67 10.17
CA LEU A 128 -12.43 -5.72 9.34
C LEU A 128 -12.02 -4.28 9.65
N ASP A 129 -11.94 -3.91 10.94
CA ASP A 129 -11.56 -2.57 11.38
C ASP A 129 -10.11 -2.24 10.96
N ASN A 130 -9.18 -3.19 11.09
CA ASN A 130 -7.79 -3.05 10.63
C ASN A 130 -7.70 -2.89 9.11
N THR A 131 -8.48 -3.67 8.35
CA THR A 131 -8.53 -3.59 6.88
C THR A 131 -9.03 -2.22 6.44
N ARG A 132 -10.12 -1.75 7.04
CA ARG A 132 -10.70 -0.41 6.80
C ARG A 132 -9.75 0.73 7.16
N LEU A 133 -9.00 0.57 8.25
CA LEU A 133 -7.97 1.55 8.62
C LEU A 133 -6.93 1.72 7.50
N VAL A 134 -6.38 0.62 6.99
CA VAL A 134 -5.39 0.66 5.90
C VAL A 134 -6.02 1.19 4.62
N LEU A 135 -7.22 0.72 4.24
CA LEU A 135 -7.96 1.25 3.10
C LEU A 135 -8.10 2.76 3.16
N SER A 136 -8.48 3.32 4.31
CA SER A 136 -8.64 4.77 4.47
C SER A 136 -7.34 5.56 4.24
N LEU A 137 -6.18 5.00 4.60
CA LEU A 137 -4.89 5.63 4.35
C LEU A 137 -4.51 5.57 2.88
N ILE A 138 -4.80 4.43 2.24
CA ILE A 138 -4.61 4.28 0.80
C ILE A 138 -5.51 5.27 0.09
N THR A 139 -6.82 5.27 0.31
CA THR A 139 -7.76 6.22 -0.32
C THR A 139 -7.29 7.67 -0.19
N LYS A 140 -6.89 8.11 1.01
CA LYS A 140 -6.30 9.45 1.21
C LYS A 140 -5.04 9.69 0.38
N PHE A 141 -4.16 8.70 0.26
CA PHE A 141 -2.98 8.80 -0.60
C PHE A 141 -3.39 8.97 -2.07
N LEU A 142 -4.37 8.19 -2.56
CA LEU A 142 -4.82 8.24 -3.96
C LEU A 142 -5.53 9.56 -4.29
N GLU A 143 -6.33 10.07 -3.35
CA GLU A 143 -7.01 11.37 -3.45
C GLU A 143 -6.01 12.54 -3.53
N HIS A 144 -4.79 12.32 -3.07
CA HIS A 144 -3.72 13.33 -3.05
C HIS A 144 -2.63 13.07 -4.10
N ASP A 145 -2.83 12.13 -5.04
CA ASP A 145 -1.86 11.87 -6.12
C ASP A 145 -2.18 12.68 -7.40
N PRO A 146 -1.28 13.59 -7.84
CA PRO A 146 -1.45 14.49 -8.99
C PRO A 146 -1.51 13.86 -10.39
N TYR A 147 -1.80 12.56 -10.56
CA TYR A 147 -1.98 11.96 -11.89
C TYR A 147 -3.32 12.30 -12.56
N GLU A 148 -4.19 13.07 -11.90
CA GLU A 148 -5.41 13.63 -12.51
C GLU A 148 -5.11 14.41 -13.81
N TYR A 149 -3.90 14.98 -13.93
CA TYR A 149 -3.47 15.81 -15.07
C TYR A 149 -2.80 15.04 -16.22
N LEU A 150 -2.39 13.77 -16.04
CA LEU A 150 -1.70 12.99 -17.08
C LEU A 150 -2.66 12.18 -17.97
N LEU A 151 -3.95 12.16 -17.64
CA LEU A 151 -5.01 11.55 -18.44
C LEU A 151 -5.64 12.52 -19.46
N GLN A 152 -5.14 13.77 -19.57
CA GLN A 152 -5.69 14.80 -20.47
C GLN A 152 -4.87 15.11 -21.73
N ASN A 153 -3.86 14.31 -22.08
CA ASN A 153 -3.10 14.47 -23.34
C ASN A 153 -3.33 13.29 -24.30
#